data_AF-A0AAN8FNX6-F1
#
_entry.id   AF-A0AAN8FNX6-F1
#
_cell.length_a   1.000
_cell.length_b   1.000
_cell.length_c   1.000
_cell.angle_alpha   90.00
_cell.angle_beta   90.00
_cell.angle_gamma   90.00
#
_symmetry.space_group_name_H-M   'P 1'
#
loop_
_entity.id
_entity.type
_entity.pdbx_description
1 polymer ?
#
loop_
_entity_poly.entity_id
_entity_poly.type
_entity_poly.pdbx_seq_one_letter_code
_entity_poly.pdbx_strand_id
1 'polypeptide(L)'
;GASISRYPMAFAFMCIGCTINYPATLAVQAQTFAEYMFQGIGLELDDTSAFWAKKLMGFALIWLLLFMNFFSLKTFVSRFQIAASIAKIAATGLVIGTGFYMLIFEAETKNLQHPFYGSHWNIGAIVSALFSCLFAYDGWDILNFGAEEIEKPKRYQIENYNKTSNIDYRTMPLAIVIGMTFAQVALGKADFIMPIFVAVLLVGSLNSTMFSASRYLQAASKQGHLPTFISGINPITDSPRCALFVHVGF
;
A
#
# COMPACT_ATOMS: atom_id res chain seq x y z
N GLY A 1 28.32 -17.20 6.62
CA GLY A 1 29.65 -16.64 6.95
C GLY A 1 30.20 -15.74 5.85
N ALA A 2 30.53 -16.29 4.68
CA ALA A 2 31.30 -15.57 3.64
C ALA A 2 30.52 -14.56 2.77
N SER A 3 29.19 -14.62 2.70
CA SER A 3 28.37 -13.70 1.87
C SER A 3 28.31 -12.27 2.45
N ILE A 4 28.18 -12.13 3.77
CA ILE A 4 28.00 -10.83 4.45
C ILE A 4 29.23 -9.91 4.29
N SER A 5 30.43 -10.48 4.20
CA SER A 5 31.69 -9.74 4.07
C SER A 5 31.86 -9.02 2.72
N ARG A 6 31.15 -9.43 1.65
CA ARG A 6 31.34 -8.86 0.31
C ARG A 6 30.37 -7.74 -0.05
N TYR A 7 29.23 -7.60 0.63
CA TYR A 7 28.21 -6.59 0.34
C TYR A 7 27.53 -6.02 1.60
N PRO A 8 28.25 -5.27 2.45
CA PRO A 8 27.71 -4.74 3.71
C PRO A 8 26.52 -3.79 3.50
N MET A 9 26.55 -2.97 2.44
CA MET A 9 25.44 -2.06 2.12
C MET A 9 24.16 -2.80 1.69
N ALA A 10 24.29 -3.88 0.91
CA ALA A 10 23.14 -4.69 0.50
C ALA A 10 22.50 -5.41 1.69
N PHE A 11 23.32 -5.90 2.61
CA PHE A 11 22.84 -6.50 3.85
C PHE A 11 22.15 -5.47 4.76
N ALA A 12 22.72 -4.27 4.93
CA ALA A 12 22.10 -3.21 5.72
C ALA A 12 20.74 -2.78 5.12
N PHE A 13 20.68 -2.59 3.81
CA PHE A 13 19.43 -2.30 3.09
C PHE A 13 18.38 -3.40 3.32
N MET A 14 18.79 -4.67 3.24
CA MET A 14 17.93 -5.81 3.54
C MET A 14 17.42 -5.83 4.97
N CYS A 15 18.29 -5.60 5.96
CA CYS A 15 17.89 -5.53 7.36
C CYS A 15 16.86 -4.43 7.60
N ILE A 16 17.10 -3.22 7.08
CA ILE A 16 16.17 -2.09 7.22
C ILE A 16 14.84 -2.40 6.53
N GLY A 17 14.88 -2.96 5.32
CA GLY A 17 13.68 -3.36 4.59
C GLY A 17 12.82 -4.34 5.38
N CYS A 18 13.43 -5.44 5.84
CA CYS A 18 12.73 -6.52 6.54
C CYS A 18 12.23 -6.15 7.95
N THR A 19 13.00 -5.36 8.70
CA THR A 19 12.72 -5.11 10.13
C THR A 19 12.03 -3.79 10.41
N ILE A 20 12.19 -2.80 9.53
CA ILE A 20 11.63 -1.45 9.74
C ILE A 20 10.59 -1.17 8.67
N ASN A 21 10.97 -1.19 7.39
CA ASN A 21 10.14 -0.64 6.33
C ASN A 21 8.83 -1.43 6.14
N TYR A 22 8.94 -2.74 5.88
CA TYR A 22 7.75 -3.56 5.63
C TYR A 22 6.80 -3.64 6.84
N PRO A 23 7.27 -3.90 8.09
CA PRO A 23 6.40 -3.88 9.27
C PRO A 23 5.75 -2.51 9.51
N ALA A 24 6.50 -1.42 9.37
CA ALA A 24 5.96 -0.07 9.56
C ALA A 24 4.86 0.25 8.53
N THR A 25 5.09 -0.05 7.25
CA THR A 25 4.09 0.15 6.19
C THR A 25 2.84 -0.68 6.45
N LEU A 26 2.98 -1.94 6.86
CA LEU A 26 1.86 -2.81 7.22
C LEU A 26 1.05 -2.24 8.41
N ALA A 27 1.75 -1.77 9.46
CA ALA A 27 1.12 -1.19 10.64
C ALA A 27 0.38 0.12 10.33
N VAL A 28 0.96 1.01 9.52
CA VAL A 28 0.32 2.26 9.07
C VAL A 28 -0.94 1.95 8.28
N GLN A 29 -0.88 1.05 7.31
CA GLN A 29 -2.05 0.69 6.50
C GLN A 29 -3.16 0.05 7.35
N ALA A 30 -2.83 -0.80 8.32
CA ALA A 30 -3.80 -1.44 9.21
C ALA A 30 -4.45 -0.43 10.17
N GLN A 31 -3.66 0.54 10.66
CA GLN A 31 -4.16 1.67 11.45
C GLN A 31 -5.12 2.53 10.63
N THR A 32 -4.73 2.90 9.40
CA THR A 32 -5.57 3.69 8.49
C THR A 32 -6.87 2.96 8.16
N PHE A 33 -6.83 1.64 7.92
CA PHE A 33 -8.04 0.83 7.76
C PHE A 33 -9.00 0.97 8.95
N ALA A 34 -8.49 0.84 10.17
CA ALA A 34 -9.31 0.93 11.37
C ALA A 34 -9.92 2.34 11.54
N GLU A 35 -9.18 3.39 11.22
CA GLU A 35 -9.68 4.77 11.25
C GLU A 35 -10.85 4.97 10.27
N TYR A 36 -10.69 4.52 9.03
CA TYR A 36 -11.74 4.57 8.02
C TYR A 36 -12.97 3.73 8.39
N MET A 37 -12.78 2.53 8.95
CA MET A 37 -13.90 1.71 9.41
C MET A 37 -14.69 2.39 10.53
N PHE A 38 -14.02 2.99 11.51
CA PHE A 38 -14.68 3.69 12.61
C PHE A 38 -15.41 4.95 12.12
N GLN A 39 -14.79 5.71 11.21
CA GLN A 39 -15.41 6.87 10.59
C GLN A 39 -16.67 6.47 9.81
N GLY A 40 -16.63 5.35 9.07
CA GLY A 40 -17.77 4.88 8.29
C GLY A 40 -18.88 4.24 9.10
N ILE A 41 -18.59 3.62 10.24
CA ILE A 41 -19.64 3.07 11.13
C ILE A 41 -20.26 4.17 11.99
N GLY A 42 -19.58 5.31 12.18
CA GLY A 42 -20.05 6.38 13.05
C GLY A 42 -20.04 5.99 14.54
N LEU A 43 -19.11 5.11 14.93
CA LEU A 43 -18.96 4.68 16.32
C LEU A 43 -18.29 5.77 17.15
N GLU A 44 -19.09 6.44 17.97
CA GLU A 44 -18.58 7.35 19.01
C GLU A 44 -18.27 6.54 20.28
N LEU A 45 -16.99 6.48 20.61
CA LEU A 45 -16.46 5.84 21.81
C LEU A 45 -15.62 6.86 22.56
N ASP A 46 -15.45 6.66 23.86
CA ASP A 46 -14.46 7.41 24.63
C ASP A 46 -13.06 7.26 24.01
N ASP A 47 -12.23 8.30 24.11
CA ASP A 47 -10.93 8.38 23.43
C ASP A 47 -10.05 7.16 23.76
N THR A 48 -10.09 6.71 25.02
CA THR A 48 -9.35 5.54 25.49
C THR A 48 -9.85 4.25 24.83
N SER A 49 -11.18 4.05 24.80
CA SER A 49 -11.78 2.86 24.19
C SER A 49 -11.60 2.84 22.68
N ALA A 50 -11.73 4.01 22.02
CA ALA A 50 -11.54 4.16 20.59
C ALA A 50 -10.11 3.81 20.18
N PHE A 51 -9.11 4.24 20.96
CA PHE A 51 -7.70 3.90 20.71
C PHE A 51 -7.47 2.38 20.68
N TRP A 52 -7.88 1.67 21.73
CA TRP A 52 -7.70 0.22 21.82
C TRP A 52 -8.53 -0.54 20.80
N ALA A 53 -9.76 -0.11 20.54
CA ALA A 53 -10.64 -0.78 19.59
C ALA A 53 -10.11 -0.65 18.15
N LYS A 54 -9.59 0.51 17.75
CA LYS A 54 -8.91 0.69 16.45
C LYS A 54 -7.66 -0.18 16.34
N LYS A 55 -6.84 -0.25 17.40
CA LYS A 55 -5.66 -1.14 17.42
C LYS A 55 -6.05 -2.61 17.26
N LEU A 56 -7.02 -3.09 18.04
CA LEU A 56 -7.50 -4.47 17.96
C LEU A 56 -8.08 -4.80 16.60
N MET A 57 -8.82 -3.87 15.98
CA MET A 57 -9.35 -4.04 14.62
C MET A 57 -8.23 -4.17 13.58
N GLY A 58 -7.22 -3.31 13.64
CA GLY A 58 -6.05 -3.40 12.77
C GLY A 58 -5.30 -4.73 12.94
N PHE A 59 -5.04 -5.15 14.18
CA PHE A 59 -4.44 -6.45 14.47
C PHE A 59 -5.29 -7.62 13.94
N ALA A 60 -6.60 -7.60 14.18
CA ALA A 60 -7.51 -8.65 13.71
C ALA A 60 -7.47 -8.76 12.18
N LEU A 61 -7.42 -7.64 11.45
CA LEU A 61 -7.29 -7.62 10.00
C LEU A 61 -5.97 -8.25 9.54
N ILE A 62 -4.83 -7.88 10.15
CA ILE A 62 -3.52 -8.45 9.78
C ILE A 62 -3.51 -9.96 9.99
N TRP A 63 -4.04 -10.45 11.12
CA TRP A 63 -4.13 -11.89 11.41
C TRP A 63 -5.06 -12.61 10.43
N LEU A 64 -6.20 -12.02 10.10
CA LEU A 64 -7.12 -12.56 9.11
C LEU A 64 -6.44 -12.69 7.74
N LEU A 65 -5.74 -11.65 7.29
CA LEU A 65 -4.99 -11.68 6.02
C LEU A 65 -3.85 -12.70 6.05
N LEU A 66 -3.14 -12.83 7.18
CA LEU A 66 -2.11 -13.86 7.37
C LEU A 66 -2.68 -15.26 7.15
N PHE A 67 -3.79 -15.59 7.83
CA PHE A 67 -4.43 -16.89 7.67
C PHE A 67 -4.95 -17.13 6.25
N MET A 68 -5.54 -16.11 5.62
CA MET A 68 -5.97 -16.22 4.23
C MET A 68 -4.81 -16.51 3.28
N ASN A 69 -3.66 -15.86 3.49
CA ASN A 69 -2.45 -16.11 2.72
C ASN A 69 -1.88 -17.52 2.96
N PHE A 70 -2.07 -18.12 4.14
CA PHE A 70 -1.61 -19.50 4.41
C PHE A 70 -2.40 -20.57 3.66
N PHE A 71 -3.72 -20.36 3.48
CA PHE A 71 -4.64 -21.42 3.05
C PHE A 71 -5.23 -21.21 1.66
N SER A 72 -5.32 -19.97 1.16
CA SER A 72 -6.08 -19.68 -0.07
C SER A 72 -5.39 -18.71 -1.03
N LEU A 73 -4.06 -18.75 -1.09
CA LEU A 73 -3.24 -17.83 -1.90
C LEU A 73 -3.67 -17.79 -3.39
N LYS A 74 -3.72 -18.95 -4.05
CA LYS A 74 -4.01 -19.03 -5.50
C LYS A 74 -5.48 -18.85 -5.86
N THR A 75 -6.38 -19.28 -4.97
CA THR A 75 -7.82 -19.37 -5.31
C THR A 75 -8.59 -18.13 -4.88
N PHE A 76 -8.47 -17.73 -3.60
CA PHE A 76 -9.24 -16.61 -3.08
C PHE A 76 -8.44 -15.31 -3.11
N VAL A 77 -7.23 -15.34 -2.53
CA VAL A 77 -6.42 -14.12 -2.31
C VAL A 77 -6.05 -13.46 -3.64
N SER A 78 -5.57 -14.23 -4.62
CA SER A 78 -5.24 -13.70 -5.96
C SER A 78 -6.44 -13.06 -6.66
N ARG A 79 -7.62 -13.70 -6.62
CA ARG A 79 -8.84 -13.16 -7.24
C ARG A 79 -9.33 -11.88 -6.55
N PHE A 80 -9.31 -11.87 -5.21
CA PHE A 80 -9.63 -10.69 -4.42
C PHE A 80 -8.67 -9.53 -4.74
N GLN A 81 -7.37 -9.81 -4.86
CA GLN A 81 -6.36 -8.81 -5.19
C GLN A 81 -6.61 -8.16 -6.56
N ILE A 82 -6.96 -8.96 -7.58
CA ILE A 82 -7.29 -8.46 -8.92
C ILE A 82 -8.52 -7.55 -8.86
N ALA A 83 -9.58 -7.99 -8.17
CA ALA A 83 -10.79 -7.20 -8.00
C ALA A 83 -10.51 -5.88 -7.26
N ALA A 84 -9.73 -5.93 -6.18
CA ALA A 84 -9.32 -4.74 -5.43
C ALA A 84 -8.51 -3.75 -6.27
N SER A 85 -7.61 -4.25 -7.13
CA SER A 85 -6.83 -3.39 -8.05
C SER A 85 -7.73 -2.70 -9.09
N ILE A 86 -8.67 -3.43 -9.69
CA ILE A 86 -9.65 -2.85 -10.63
C ILE A 86 -10.49 -1.79 -9.91
N ALA A 87 -10.97 -2.10 -8.70
CA ALA A 87 -11.75 -1.17 -7.90
C ALA A 87 -10.97 0.10 -7.53
N LYS A 88 -9.68 0.01 -7.19
CA LYS A 88 -8.81 1.17 -6.95
C LYS A 88 -8.70 2.07 -8.18
N ILE A 89 -8.44 1.49 -9.35
CA ILE A 89 -8.31 2.25 -10.59
C ILE A 89 -9.64 2.93 -10.94
N ALA A 90 -10.75 2.21 -10.82
CA ALA A 90 -12.09 2.75 -11.08
C ALA A 90 -12.44 3.88 -10.10
N ALA A 91 -12.13 3.72 -8.81
CA ALA A 91 -12.35 4.73 -7.78
C ALA A 91 -11.58 6.03 -8.08
N THR A 92 -10.28 5.91 -8.39
CA THR A 92 -9.44 7.05 -8.76
C THR A 92 -9.96 7.72 -10.02
N GLY A 93 -10.36 6.95 -11.03
CA GLY A 93 -10.97 7.48 -12.26
C GLY A 93 -12.26 8.24 -12.00
N LEU A 94 -13.12 7.74 -11.10
CA LEU A 94 -14.36 8.42 -10.69
C LEU A 94 -14.07 9.75 -10.00
N VAL A 95 -13.14 9.79 -9.03
CA VAL A 95 -12.76 11.03 -8.33
C VAL A 95 -12.21 12.06 -9.30
N ILE A 96 -11.34 11.65 -10.23
CA ILE A 96 -10.79 12.55 -11.25
C ILE A 96 -11.91 13.07 -12.18
N GLY A 97 -12.76 12.17 -12.68
CA GLY A 97 -13.83 12.53 -13.62
C GLY A 97 -14.87 13.47 -12.99
N THR A 98 -15.27 13.21 -11.75
CA THR A 98 -16.19 14.07 -11.00
C THR A 98 -15.57 15.43 -10.68
N GLY A 99 -14.28 15.50 -10.33
CA GLY A 99 -13.56 16.76 -10.19
C GLY A 99 -13.55 17.59 -11.48
N PHE A 100 -13.29 16.98 -12.63
CA PHE A 100 -13.38 17.67 -13.93
C PHE A 100 -14.81 18.11 -14.26
N TYR A 101 -15.81 17.30 -13.94
CA TYR A 101 -17.21 17.64 -14.17
C TYR A 101 -17.61 18.92 -13.43
N MET A 102 -17.31 19.01 -12.13
CA MET A 102 -17.62 20.20 -11.32
C MET A 102 -16.88 21.45 -11.81
N LEU A 103 -15.63 21.28 -12.28
CA LEU A 103 -14.81 22.40 -12.77
C LEU A 103 -15.34 22.94 -14.12
N ILE A 104 -15.71 22.06 -15.05
CA ILE A 104 -16.11 22.45 -16.41
C ILE A 104 -17.59 22.86 -16.49
N PHE A 105 -18.49 22.11 -15.84
CA PHE A 105 -19.93 22.28 -16.03
C PHE A 105 -20.60 23.10 -14.92
N GLU A 106 -20.13 23.01 -13.68
CA GLU A 106 -20.69 23.77 -12.55
C GLU A 106 -19.92 25.07 -12.27
N ALA A 107 -18.76 25.26 -12.91
CA ALA A 107 -17.89 26.42 -12.76
C ALA A 107 -17.51 26.73 -11.30
N GLU A 108 -17.49 25.72 -10.43
CA GLU A 108 -17.13 25.81 -9.00
C GLU A 108 -15.62 26.06 -8.83
N THR A 109 -15.19 27.28 -9.16
CA THR A 109 -13.79 27.72 -9.15
C THR A 109 -13.41 28.47 -7.88
N LYS A 110 -14.34 28.59 -6.90
CA LYS A 110 -14.11 29.34 -5.65
C LYS A 110 -12.87 28.84 -4.90
N ASN A 111 -12.67 27.53 -4.85
CA ASN A 111 -11.50 26.90 -4.21
C ASN A 111 -10.18 27.17 -4.96
N LEU A 112 -10.23 27.61 -6.21
CA LEU A 112 -9.07 27.90 -7.06
C LEU A 112 -8.70 29.38 -7.09
N GLN A 113 -9.50 30.27 -6.50
CA GLN A 113 -9.24 31.72 -6.51
C GLN A 113 -8.03 32.11 -5.65
N HIS A 114 -7.83 31.41 -4.53
CA HIS A 114 -6.74 31.67 -3.59
C HIS A 114 -6.02 30.38 -3.17
N PRO A 115 -5.33 29.69 -4.10
CA PRO A 115 -4.83 28.32 -3.90
C PRO A 115 -3.72 28.19 -2.85
N PHE A 116 -3.02 29.28 -2.54
CA PHE A 116 -1.91 29.31 -1.58
C PHE A 116 -2.23 30.07 -0.28
N TYR A 117 -3.48 30.49 -0.11
CA TYR A 117 -3.88 31.25 1.08
C TYR A 117 -3.87 30.33 2.31
N GLY A 118 -3.18 30.75 3.37
CA GLY A 118 -3.02 29.95 4.59
C GLY A 118 -1.97 28.83 4.51
N SER A 119 -1.19 28.75 3.42
CA SER A 119 -0.13 27.74 3.31
C SER A 119 1.04 27.99 4.28
N HIS A 120 1.54 26.91 4.88
CA HIS A 120 2.73 26.94 5.72
C HIS A 120 3.99 26.75 4.87
N TRP A 121 4.79 27.80 4.73
CA TRP A 121 6.02 27.81 3.93
C TRP A 121 7.29 27.50 4.72
N ASN A 122 7.15 27.06 5.97
CA ASN A 122 8.32 26.66 6.74
C ASN A 122 8.90 25.36 6.17
N ILE A 123 10.23 25.21 6.28
CA ILE A 123 10.95 24.06 5.73
C ILE A 123 10.39 22.75 6.30
N GLY A 124 10.02 22.74 7.58
CA GLY A 124 9.40 21.58 8.24
C GLY A 124 8.12 21.10 7.55
N ALA A 125 7.14 21.98 7.30
CA ALA A 125 5.88 21.57 6.66
C ALA A 125 6.10 21.11 5.22
N ILE A 126 6.99 21.77 4.47
CA ILE A 126 7.33 21.37 3.10
C ILE A 126 7.93 19.95 3.09
N VAL A 127 8.90 19.68 3.98
CA VAL A 127 9.53 18.37 4.09
C VAL A 127 8.52 17.29 4.51
N SER A 128 7.64 17.57 5.47
CA SER A 128 6.57 16.65 5.86
C SER A 128 5.59 16.35 4.72
N ALA A 129 5.18 17.37 3.95
CA ALA A 129 4.32 17.19 2.78
C ALA A 129 5.00 16.33 1.71
N LEU A 130 6.30 16.54 1.47
CA LEU A 130 7.07 15.69 0.56
C LEU A 130 7.13 14.23 1.03
N PHE A 131 7.31 13.98 2.33
CA PHE A 131 7.26 12.63 2.87
C PHE A 131 5.90 11.97 2.70
N SER A 132 4.80 12.70 2.92
CA SER A 132 3.44 12.20 2.66
C SER A 132 3.23 11.87 1.18
N CYS A 133 3.69 12.73 0.28
CA CYS A 133 3.65 12.46 -1.17
C CYS A 133 4.47 11.22 -1.52
N LEU A 134 5.69 11.10 -1.00
CA LEU A 134 6.56 9.96 -1.29
C LEU A 134 5.95 8.63 -0.82
N PHE A 135 5.37 8.62 0.39
CA PHE A 135 4.65 7.45 0.91
C PHE A 135 3.48 7.06 0.01
N ALA A 136 2.80 8.04 -0.59
CA ALA A 136 1.66 7.80 -1.47
C ALA A 136 2.06 7.10 -2.80
N TYR A 137 3.33 7.19 -3.20
CA TYR A 137 3.92 6.49 -4.35
C TYR A 137 4.73 5.24 -3.98
N ASP A 138 4.77 4.87 -2.71
CA ASP A 138 5.48 3.68 -2.27
C ASP A 138 4.86 2.41 -2.88
N GLY A 139 5.68 1.39 -3.13
CA GLY A 139 5.26 0.12 -3.73
C GLY A 139 5.60 -0.08 -5.22
N TRP A 140 6.42 0.78 -5.80
CA TRP A 140 6.97 0.59 -7.16
C TRP A 140 7.86 -0.67 -7.27
N ASP A 141 8.46 -1.09 -6.16
CA ASP A 141 9.38 -2.22 -6.06
C ASP A 141 8.68 -3.59 -6.07
N ILE A 142 7.38 -3.63 -5.79
CA ILE A 142 6.52 -4.83 -5.84
C ILE A 142 6.63 -5.53 -7.20
N LEU A 143 6.70 -4.77 -8.28
CA LEU A 143 6.83 -5.29 -9.64
C LEU A 143 8.14 -6.08 -9.84
N ASN A 144 9.19 -5.73 -9.10
CA ASN A 144 10.48 -6.41 -9.19
C ASN A 144 10.43 -7.79 -8.54
N PHE A 145 9.57 -8.00 -7.53
CA PHE A 145 9.43 -9.30 -6.85
C PHE A 145 8.51 -10.28 -7.58
N GLY A 146 7.57 -9.77 -8.39
CA GLY A 146 6.71 -10.62 -9.24
C GLY A 146 7.36 -11.03 -10.57
N ALA A 147 8.44 -10.36 -10.99
CA ALA A 147 9.08 -10.60 -12.28
C ALA A 147 9.71 -12.00 -12.41
N GLU A 148 10.11 -12.62 -11.30
CA GLU A 148 10.67 -13.99 -11.29
C GLU A 148 9.64 -15.08 -11.61
N GLU A 149 8.33 -14.80 -11.44
CA GLU A 149 7.24 -15.75 -11.68
C GLU A 149 6.62 -15.61 -13.08
N ILE A 150 7.08 -14.65 -13.90
CA ILE A 150 6.61 -14.49 -15.29
C ILE A 150 7.23 -15.61 -16.12
N GLU A 151 6.38 -16.40 -16.79
CA GLU A 151 6.77 -17.59 -17.58
C GLU A 151 7.83 -17.30 -18.69
N LYS A 152 8.07 -16.02 -19.03
CA LYS A 152 9.13 -15.52 -19.95
C LYS A 152 9.63 -14.10 -19.61
N PRO A 153 10.58 -13.90 -18.68
CA PRO A 153 10.99 -12.56 -18.23
C PRO A 153 11.83 -11.78 -19.27
N LYS A 154 12.62 -12.48 -20.10
CA LYS A 154 13.58 -11.86 -21.04
C LYS A 154 12.94 -11.10 -22.22
N ARG A 155 11.70 -11.42 -22.63
CA ARG A 155 11.03 -10.70 -23.73
C ARG A 155 10.49 -9.33 -23.29
N TYR A 156 9.99 -9.23 -22.05
CA TYR A 156 9.44 -7.99 -21.51
C TYR A 156 10.51 -7.01 -21.02
N GLN A 157 11.62 -7.50 -20.46
CA GLN A 157 12.70 -6.62 -20.01
C GLN A 157 13.40 -5.90 -21.17
N ILE A 158 13.64 -6.57 -22.30
CA ILE A 158 14.32 -5.96 -23.46
C ILE A 158 13.39 -5.01 -24.23
N GLU A 159 12.09 -5.31 -24.31
CA GLU A 159 11.12 -4.47 -25.03
C GLU A 159 10.75 -3.19 -24.26
N ASN A 160 10.72 -3.24 -22.92
CA ASN A 160 10.49 -2.05 -22.09
C ASN A 160 11.77 -1.23 -21.85
N TYR A 161 12.96 -1.84 -21.73
CA TYR A 161 14.20 -1.07 -21.51
C TYR A 161 14.52 -0.14 -22.69
N ASN A 162 14.19 -0.54 -23.92
CA ASN A 162 14.39 0.29 -25.12
C ASN A 162 13.26 1.29 -25.42
N LYS A 163 12.13 1.22 -24.71
CA LYS A 163 11.01 2.20 -24.83
C LYS A 163 10.94 3.22 -23.70
N THR A 164 11.76 3.05 -22.66
CA THR A 164 11.59 3.76 -21.36
C THR A 164 12.78 4.67 -21.02
N SER A 165 13.70 4.94 -21.95
CA SER A 165 14.73 5.98 -21.77
C SER A 165 14.19 7.41 -21.89
N ASN A 166 12.87 7.57 -22.07
CA ASN A 166 12.19 8.86 -22.21
C ASN A 166 10.90 8.95 -21.37
N ILE A 167 10.77 8.18 -20.28
CA ILE A 167 9.81 8.58 -19.25
C ILE A 167 10.44 9.75 -18.50
N ASP A 168 10.13 10.94 -19.01
CA ASP A 168 10.34 12.19 -18.34
C ASP A 168 9.74 12.07 -16.93
N TYR A 169 10.58 12.16 -15.90
CA TYR A 169 10.19 12.19 -14.48
C TYR A 169 9.41 13.47 -14.11
N ARG A 170 8.94 14.22 -15.11
CA ARG A 170 8.35 15.56 -15.00
C ARG A 170 6.83 15.59 -14.82
N THR A 171 6.17 14.45 -14.73
CA THR A 171 4.75 14.41 -14.38
C THR A 171 4.55 13.54 -13.15
N MET A 172 4.79 14.13 -11.98
CA MET A 172 4.26 13.65 -10.70
C MET A 172 2.76 14.01 -10.63
N PRO A 173 1.81 13.07 -10.75
CA PRO A 173 0.39 13.36 -10.50
C PRO A 173 0.14 13.54 -9.00
N LEU A 174 0.32 14.77 -8.53
CA LEU A 174 0.13 15.22 -7.15
C LEU A 174 -1.35 15.09 -6.74
N ALA A 175 -1.80 13.89 -6.40
CA ALA A 175 -3.21 13.65 -6.09
C ALA A 175 -3.41 12.49 -5.10
N ILE A 176 -2.89 12.62 -3.88
CA ILE A 176 -3.33 11.79 -2.76
C ILE A 176 -3.49 12.73 -1.56
N VAL A 177 -4.75 13.06 -1.26
CA VAL A 177 -5.35 13.59 0.01
C VAL A 177 -6.80 14.08 -0.29
N ILE A 178 -7.13 14.44 -1.53
CA ILE A 178 -8.36 15.17 -1.91
C ILE A 178 -9.65 14.31 -1.89
N GLY A 179 -9.56 12.98 -1.88
CA GLY A 179 -10.73 12.10 -2.04
C GLY A 179 -11.75 12.12 -0.90
N MET A 180 -11.33 12.31 0.35
CA MET A 180 -12.24 12.29 1.51
C MET A 180 -13.11 13.54 1.61
N THR A 181 -12.51 14.71 1.42
CA THR A 181 -13.22 16.00 1.40
C THR A 181 -14.12 16.11 0.17
N PHE A 182 -13.74 15.51 -0.97
CA PHE A 182 -14.56 15.45 -2.18
C PHE A 182 -15.85 14.63 -1.97
N ALA A 183 -15.74 13.46 -1.32
CA ALA A 183 -16.87 12.57 -1.10
C ALA A 183 -17.91 13.13 -0.12
N GLN A 184 -17.48 13.84 0.93
CA GLN A 184 -18.42 14.50 1.85
C GLN A 184 -19.25 15.58 1.17
N VAL A 185 -18.66 16.30 0.20
CA VAL A 185 -19.36 17.33 -0.58
C VAL A 185 -20.25 16.71 -1.67
N ALA A 186 -19.80 15.61 -2.30
CA ALA A 186 -20.52 14.98 -3.41
C ALA A 186 -21.64 14.00 -3.00
N LEU A 187 -21.50 13.29 -1.87
CA LEU A 187 -22.41 12.18 -1.49
C LEU A 187 -23.50 12.57 -0.49
N GLY A 188 -23.44 13.77 0.11
CA GLY A 188 -24.48 14.25 1.04
C GLY A 188 -24.77 13.27 2.18
N LYS A 189 -25.99 12.69 2.22
CA LYS A 189 -26.45 11.74 3.26
C LYS A 189 -25.79 10.35 3.21
N ALA A 190 -24.93 10.08 2.23
CA ALA A 190 -24.21 8.82 2.05
C ALA A 190 -22.70 8.96 2.30
N ASP A 191 -22.31 9.96 3.09
CA ASP A 191 -20.92 10.25 3.49
C ASP A 191 -20.21 9.03 4.13
N PHE A 192 -20.93 8.17 4.84
CA PHE A 192 -20.43 6.94 5.47
C PHE A 192 -19.96 5.88 4.47
N ILE A 193 -20.42 5.92 3.21
CA ILE A 193 -20.06 4.92 2.19
C ILE A 193 -18.59 5.06 1.80
N MET A 194 -18.10 6.29 1.65
CA MET A 194 -16.74 6.55 1.22
C MET A 194 -15.68 5.97 2.17
N PRO A 195 -15.69 6.25 3.48
CA PRO A 195 -14.69 5.69 4.38
C PRO A 195 -14.74 4.15 4.42
N ILE A 196 -15.92 3.53 4.37
CA ILE A 196 -16.03 2.06 4.26
C ILE A 196 -15.41 1.56 2.96
N PHE A 197 -15.71 2.22 1.84
CA PHE A 197 -15.16 1.86 0.54
C PHE A 197 -13.63 1.97 0.51
N VAL A 198 -13.07 3.07 1.04
CA VAL A 198 -11.62 3.24 1.19
C VAL A 198 -11.02 2.15 2.09
N ALA A 199 -11.67 1.81 3.21
CA ALA A 199 -11.23 0.72 4.07
C ALA A 199 -11.16 -0.62 3.31
N VAL A 200 -12.17 -0.96 2.51
CA VAL A 200 -12.16 -2.18 1.68
C VAL A 200 -11.00 -2.16 0.67
N LEU A 201 -10.74 -1.03 0.02
CA LEU A 201 -9.61 -0.91 -0.91
C LEU A 201 -8.25 -1.07 -0.20
N LEU A 202 -8.13 -0.60 1.04
CA LEU A 202 -6.92 -0.75 1.87
C LEU A 202 -6.62 -2.21 2.22
N VAL A 203 -7.63 -3.07 2.37
CA VAL A 203 -7.42 -4.52 2.57
C VAL A 203 -6.59 -5.12 1.41
N GLY A 204 -6.85 -4.70 0.18
CA GLY A 204 -6.06 -5.11 -0.98
C GLY A 204 -4.64 -4.54 -0.97
N SER A 205 -4.42 -3.34 -0.41
CA SER A 205 -3.05 -2.80 -0.25
C SER A 205 -2.26 -3.61 0.77
N LEU A 206 -2.85 -3.87 1.95
CA LEU A 206 -2.25 -4.66 3.01
C LEU A 206 -1.83 -6.04 2.52
N ASN A 207 -2.73 -6.71 1.80
CA ASN A 207 -2.45 -8.02 1.24
C ASN A 207 -1.30 -7.98 0.20
N SER A 208 -1.23 -6.94 -0.62
CA SER A 208 -0.12 -6.73 -1.56
C SER A 208 1.22 -6.53 -0.84
N THR A 209 1.23 -5.74 0.23
CA THR A 209 2.43 -5.49 1.04
C THR A 209 2.92 -6.78 1.70
N MET A 210 2.01 -7.59 2.27
CA MET A 210 2.35 -8.89 2.85
C MET A 210 2.97 -9.84 1.82
N PHE A 211 2.43 -9.86 0.60
CA PHE A 211 2.97 -10.67 -0.49
C PHE A 211 4.41 -10.26 -0.83
N SER A 212 4.64 -8.97 -1.09
CA SER A 212 5.97 -8.44 -1.43
C SER A 212 7.00 -8.66 -0.32
N ALA A 213 6.64 -8.36 0.93
CA ALA A 213 7.51 -8.57 2.08
C ALA A 213 7.91 -10.04 2.24
N SER A 214 6.96 -10.97 2.05
CA SER A 214 7.25 -12.40 2.13
C SER A 214 8.22 -12.87 1.04
N ARG A 215 8.08 -12.36 -0.19
CA ARG A 215 9.00 -12.67 -1.30
C ARG A 215 10.37 -12.04 -1.10
N TYR A 216 10.42 -10.82 -0.57
CA TYR A 216 11.67 -10.16 -0.19
C TYR A 216 12.45 -10.99 0.84
N LEU A 217 11.78 -11.44 1.90
CA LEU A 217 12.35 -12.31 2.94
C LEU A 217 12.83 -13.66 2.38
N GLN A 218 12.10 -14.24 1.43
CA GLN A 218 12.52 -15.48 0.76
C GLN A 218 13.77 -15.28 -0.09
N ALA A 219 13.85 -14.20 -0.87
CA ALA A 219 15.02 -13.87 -1.68
C ALA A 219 16.26 -13.65 -0.80
N ALA A 220 16.10 -12.90 0.29
CA ALA A 220 17.13 -12.68 1.30
C ALA A 220 17.63 -13.98 1.95
N SER A 221 16.71 -14.90 2.29
CA SER A 221 17.05 -16.23 2.85
C SER A 221 17.78 -17.11 1.82
N LYS A 222 17.36 -17.12 0.56
CA LYS A 222 18.02 -17.86 -0.54
C LYS A 222 19.45 -17.37 -0.80
N GLN A 223 19.74 -16.09 -0.60
CA GLN A 223 21.09 -15.52 -0.70
C GLN A 223 21.96 -15.79 0.56
N GLY A 224 21.41 -16.47 1.57
CA GLY A 224 22.12 -16.84 2.79
C GLY A 224 22.29 -15.68 3.78
N HIS A 225 21.50 -14.61 3.65
CA HIS A 225 21.50 -13.48 4.58
C HIS A 225 20.53 -13.65 5.75
N LEU A 226 19.52 -14.51 5.60
CA LEU A 226 18.55 -14.86 6.64
C LEU A 226 18.51 -16.38 6.88
N PRO A 227 17.99 -16.86 8.02
CA PRO A 227 17.85 -18.29 8.30
C PRO A 227 17.13 -19.04 7.17
N THR A 228 17.62 -20.25 6.84
CA THR A 228 17.16 -21.01 5.67
C THR A 228 15.68 -21.41 5.73
N PHE A 229 15.10 -21.56 6.93
CA PHE A 229 13.69 -21.94 7.08
C PHE A 229 12.72 -20.88 6.52
N ILE A 230 13.14 -19.62 6.39
CA ILE A 230 12.34 -18.52 5.84
C ILE A 230 12.08 -18.70 4.34
N SER A 231 13.03 -19.30 3.61
CA SER A 231 12.89 -19.60 2.17
C SER A 231 11.85 -20.67 1.83
N GLY A 232 11.33 -21.39 2.83
CA GLY A 232 10.41 -22.50 2.64
C GLY A 232 9.07 -22.08 2.03
N ILE A 233 8.55 -22.91 1.13
CA ILE A 233 7.23 -22.78 0.51
C ILE A 233 6.43 -24.04 0.80
N ASN A 234 5.17 -23.89 1.18
CA ASN A 234 4.29 -25.03 1.37
C ASN A 234 3.89 -25.64 0.01
N PRO A 235 4.13 -26.93 -0.25
CA PRO A 235 3.92 -27.53 -1.58
C PRO A 235 2.43 -27.65 -1.99
N ILE A 236 1.51 -27.67 -1.02
CA ILE A 236 0.07 -27.84 -1.29
C ILE A 236 -0.58 -26.49 -1.64
N THR A 237 -0.15 -25.42 -0.98
CA THR A 237 -0.77 -24.09 -1.06
C THR A 237 0.09 -23.04 -1.75
N ASP A 238 1.33 -23.39 -2.10
CA ASP A 238 2.37 -22.50 -2.64
C ASP A 238 2.63 -21.25 -1.77
N SER A 239 2.36 -21.40 -0.46
CA SER A 239 2.36 -20.28 0.49
C SER A 239 3.70 -20.16 1.24
N PRO A 240 4.29 -18.95 1.33
CA PRO A 240 5.53 -18.70 2.04
C PRO A 240 5.27 -18.50 3.56
N ARG A 241 4.78 -19.55 4.24
CA ARG A 241 4.22 -19.44 5.61
C ARG A 241 5.21 -18.88 6.64
N CYS A 242 6.44 -19.39 6.65
CA CYS A 242 7.48 -18.92 7.58
C CYS A 242 7.83 -17.45 7.35
N ALA A 243 7.97 -17.03 6.09
CA ALA A 243 8.28 -15.64 5.75
C ALA A 243 7.14 -14.69 6.12
N LEU A 244 5.90 -15.08 5.83
CA LEU A 244 4.71 -14.32 6.23
C LEU A 244 4.57 -14.20 7.76
N PHE A 245 4.80 -15.28 8.49
CA PHE A 245 4.76 -15.27 9.95
C PHE A 245 5.86 -14.36 10.53
N VAL A 246 7.07 -14.43 9.99
CA VAL A 246 8.18 -13.55 10.37
C VAL A 246 7.84 -12.09 10.08
N HIS A 247 7.28 -11.79 8.91
CA HIS A 247 6.90 -10.42 8.55
C HIS A 247 5.83 -9.83 9.47
N VAL A 248 4.82 -10.62 9.86
CA VAL A 248 3.73 -10.18 10.74
C VAL A 248 4.13 -10.16 12.21
N GLY A 249 5.08 -11.03 12.60
CA GLY A 249 5.55 -11.16 13.98
C GLY A 249 6.61 -10.14 14.40
N PHE A 250 7.24 -9.45 13.44
CA PHE A 250 8.10 -8.29 13.67
C PHE A 250 7.32 -6.99 13.52
#